data_AF-R7LQQ1-F1
#
_entry.id   AF-R7LQQ1-F1
#
_cell.length_a   1.000
_cell.length_b   1.000
_cell.length_c   1.000
_cell.angle_alpha   90.00
_cell.angle_beta   90.00
_cell.angle_gamma   90.00
#
_symmetry.space_group_name_H-M   'P 1'
#
loop_
_entity.id
_entity.type
_entity.pdbx_description
1 polymer ?
#
loop_
_entity_poly.entity_id
_entity_poly.type
_entity_poly.pdbx_seq_one_letter_code
_entity_poly.pdbx_strand_id
1 'polypeptide(L)'
;MQDEFKREQLIKEKSELDKEIELVRNIIKTREELKNDNRNFEFAEMELVDYYIYQIKANQAKLDYLLKLAKASGITIDRINQIKYENYDEEIS
;
A
#
# COMPACT_ATOMS: atom_id res chain seq x y z
N MET A 1 -3.36 -37.58 -16.56
CA MET A 1 -3.72 -36.44 -15.70
C MET A 1 -4.67 -35.60 -16.54
N GLN A 2 -5.95 -35.52 -16.19
CA GLN A 2 -6.88 -34.62 -16.90
C GLN A 2 -6.64 -33.22 -16.35
N ASP A 3 -6.13 -32.32 -17.18
CA ASP A 3 -6.02 -30.91 -16.81
C ASP A 3 -7.44 -30.35 -16.66
N GLU A 4 -7.86 -30.09 -15.43
CA GLU A 4 -9.11 -29.41 -15.14
C GLU A 4 -9.05 -28.00 -15.73
N PHE A 5 -9.83 -27.78 -16.79
CA PHE A 5 -10.00 -26.47 -17.40
C PHE A 5 -10.66 -25.55 -16.37
N LYS A 6 -9.88 -24.70 -15.69
CA LYS A 6 -10.43 -23.68 -14.79
C LYS A 6 -11.28 -22.72 -15.62
N ARG A 7 -12.59 -22.75 -15.38
CA ARG A 7 -13.54 -21.81 -15.98
C ARG A 7 -13.12 -20.38 -15.65
N GLU A 8 -13.15 -19.51 -16.66
CA GLU A 8 -12.87 -18.08 -16.48
C GLU A 8 -13.80 -17.50 -15.40
N GLN A 9 -13.20 -16.99 -14.31
CA GLN A 9 -13.94 -16.32 -13.25
C GLN A 9 -14.11 -14.86 -13.64
N LEU A 10 -15.36 -14.39 -13.67
CA LEU A 10 -15.66 -12.98 -13.89
C LEU A 10 -15.06 -12.16 -12.75
N ILE A 11 -14.12 -11.27 -13.07
CA ILE A 11 -13.58 -10.30 -12.11
C ILE A 11 -14.69 -9.31 -11.80
N LYS A 12 -15.20 -9.31 -10.57
CA LYS A 12 -16.18 -8.33 -10.11
C LYS A 12 -15.52 -6.95 -10.08
N GLU A 13 -16.08 -5.98 -10.79
CA GLU A 13 -15.61 -4.60 -10.72
C GLU A 13 -15.76 -4.06 -9.29
N LYS A 14 -14.70 -3.42 -8.79
CA LYS A 14 -14.69 -2.72 -7.51
C LYS A 14 -15.49 -1.43 -7.62
N SER A 15 -16.26 -1.09 -6.59
CA SER A 15 -16.91 0.22 -6.52
C SER A 15 -15.86 1.34 -6.38
N GLU A 16 -16.25 2.59 -6.65
CA GLU A 16 -15.36 3.73 -6.45
C GLU A 16 -14.94 3.88 -4.97
N LEU A 17 -15.84 3.55 -4.03
CA LEU A 17 -15.52 3.54 -2.61
C LEU A 17 -14.47 2.46 -2.27
N ASP A 18 -14.60 1.27 -2.84
CA ASP A 18 -13.62 0.19 -2.62
C ASP A 18 -12.23 0.58 -3.15
N LYS A 19 -12.18 1.27 -4.31
CA LYS A 19 -10.93 1.79 -4.89
C LYS A 19 -10.33 2.88 -4.02
N GLU A 20 -11.15 3.77 -3.47
CA GLU A 20 -10.73 4.81 -2.53
C GLU A 20 -10.10 4.19 -1.27
N ILE A 21 -10.80 3.26 -0.63
CA ILE A 21 -10.33 2.56 0.57
C ILE A 21 -9.01 1.83 0.29
N GLU A 22 -8.92 1.12 -0.84
CA GLU A 22 -7.70 0.42 -1.23
C GLU A 22 -6.52 1.37 -1.47
N LEU A 23 -6.76 2.50 -2.14
CA LEU A 23 -5.74 3.53 -2.37
C LEU A 23 -5.22 4.07 -1.03
N VAL A 24 -6.12 4.40 -0.10
CA VAL A 24 -5.73 4.89 1.24
C VAL A 24 -4.97 3.83 2.03
N ARG A 25 -5.43 2.57 2.04
CA ARG A 25 -4.73 1.45 2.67
C ARG A 25 -3.31 1.29 2.11
N ASN A 26 -3.14 1.39 0.80
CA ASN A 26 -1.83 1.32 0.14
C ASN A 26 -0.92 2.49 0.53
N ILE A 27 -1.44 3.72 0.64
CA ILE A 27 -0.67 4.89 1.10
C ILE A 27 -0.15 4.66 2.51
N ILE A 28 -1.03 4.22 3.43
CA ILE A 28 -0.68 3.99 4.83
C ILE A 28 0.37 2.89 4.94
N LYS A 29 0.15 1.76 4.27
CA LYS A 29 1.07 0.62 4.25
C LYS A 29 2.45 1.01 3.73
N THR A 30 2.52 1.64 2.56
CA THR A 30 3.81 2.04 1.96
C THR A 30 4.55 3.07 2.80
N ARG A 31 3.84 3.94 3.52
CA ARG A 31 4.47 4.86 4.49
C ARG A 31 5.08 4.12 5.68
N GLU A 32 4.38 3.14 6.25
CA GLU A 32 4.94 2.34 7.36
C GLU A 32 6.08 1.42 6.90
N GLU A 33 5.99 0.82 5.70
CA GLU A 33 7.08 0.07 5.07
C GLU A 33 8.32 0.96 4.92
N LEU A 34 8.17 2.15 4.32
CA LEU A 34 9.27 3.10 4.17
C LEU A 34 9.90 3.47 5.52
N LYS A 35 9.08 3.73 6.54
CA LYS A 35 9.57 4.05 7.90
C LYS A 35 10.36 2.89 8.51
N ASN A 36 9.90 1.66 8.32
CA ASN A 36 10.57 0.47 8.81
C ASN A 36 11.87 0.20 8.03
N ASP A 37 11.87 0.38 6.71
CA ASP A 37 13.08 0.24 5.89
C ASP A 37 14.16 1.24 6.31
N ASN A 38 13.79 2.50 6.56
CA ASN A 38 14.72 3.51 7.06
C ASN A 38 15.28 3.14 8.44
N ARG A 39 14.43 2.69 9.37
CA ARG A 39 14.89 2.23 10.70
C ARG A 39 15.83 1.03 10.60
N ASN A 40 15.49 0.05 9.76
CA ASN A 40 16.29 -1.16 9.61
C ASN A 40 17.62 -0.86 8.89
N PHE A 41 17.62 0.10 7.95
CA PHE A 41 18.82 0.55 7.26
C PHE A 41 19.89 1.09 8.22
N GLU A 42 19.48 1.81 9.28
CA GLU A 42 20.41 2.33 10.30
C GLU A 42 21.22 1.23 11.00
N PHE A 43 20.69 0.00 11.04
CA PHE A 43 21.32 -1.15 11.68
C PHE A 43 21.67 -2.27 10.69
N ALA A 44 21.64 -1.99 9.39
CA ALA A 44 21.84 -3.00 8.36
C ALA A 44 23.29 -3.51 8.34
N GLU A 45 23.44 -4.83 8.26
CA GLU A 45 24.71 -5.46 7.93
C GLU A 45 25.11 -5.13 6.48
N MET A 46 26.41 -5.18 6.18
CA MET A 46 26.97 -4.76 4.88
C MET A 46 26.27 -5.44 3.69
N GLU A 47 25.88 -6.71 3.83
CA GLU A 47 25.21 -7.49 2.78
C GLU A 47 23.75 -7.04 2.51
N LEU A 48 23.13 -6.31 3.45
CA LEU A 48 21.74 -5.83 3.36
C LEU A 48 21.62 -4.34 3.00
N VAL A 49 22.74 -3.62 2.90
CA VAL A 49 22.76 -2.18 2.60
C VAL A 49 22.06 -1.88 1.27
N ASP A 50 22.46 -2.56 0.19
CA ASP A 50 21.87 -2.35 -1.13
C ASP A 50 20.39 -2.76 -1.18
N TYR A 51 20.02 -3.81 -0.46
CA TYR A 51 18.63 -4.25 -0.32
C TYR A 51 17.78 -3.12 0.27
N TYR A 52 18.16 -2.56 1.41
CA TYR A 52 17.39 -1.49 2.05
C TYR A 52 17.42 -0.18 1.25
N ILE A 53 18.53 0.17 0.60
CA ILE A 53 18.58 1.32 -0.32
C ILE A 53 17.54 1.16 -1.45
N TYR A 54 17.44 -0.04 -2.01
CA TYR A 54 16.45 -0.31 -3.05
C TYR A 54 15.03 -0.20 -2.51
N GLN A 55 14.74 -0.82 -1.37
CA GLN A 55 13.41 -0.76 -0.74
C GLN A 55 13.00 0.68 -0.42
N ILE A 56 13.89 1.47 0.19
CA ILE A 56 13.65 2.88 0.51
C ILE A 56 13.30 3.68 -0.75
N LYS A 57 14.11 3.57 -1.81
CA LYS A 57 13.88 4.28 -3.07
C LYS A 57 12.57 3.84 -3.75
N ALA A 58 12.30 2.53 -3.76
CA ALA A 58 11.08 1.99 -4.34
C ALA A 58 9.83 2.47 -3.57
N ASN A 59 9.86 2.42 -2.23
CA ASN A 59 8.75 2.85 -1.39
C ASN A 59 8.56 4.37 -1.41
N GLN A 60 9.62 5.17 -1.53
CA GLN A 60 9.51 6.62 -1.78
C GLN A 60 8.80 6.91 -3.12
N ALA A 61 9.27 6.32 -4.22
CA ALA A 61 8.67 6.53 -5.53
C ALA A 61 7.20 6.06 -5.59
N LYS A 62 6.91 4.92 -4.95
CA LYS A 62 5.55 4.40 -4.82
C LYS A 62 4.66 5.33 -4.00
N LEU A 63 5.14 5.83 -2.86
CA LEU A 63 4.37 6.76 -2.03
C LEU A 63 4.08 8.06 -2.79
N ASP A 64 5.06 8.63 -3.48
CA ASP A 64 4.87 9.82 -4.31
C ASP A 64 3.81 9.62 -5.39
N TYR A 65 3.82 8.46 -6.06
CA TYR A 65 2.81 8.11 -7.04
C TYR A 65 1.41 8.00 -6.40
N LEU A 66 1.29 7.27 -5.29
CA LEU A 66 -0.01 7.08 -4.61
C LEU A 66 -0.59 8.41 -4.10
N LEU A 67 0.26 9.31 -3.59
CA LEU A 67 -0.17 10.64 -3.16
C LEU A 67 -0.63 11.52 -4.33
N LYS A 68 0.06 11.46 -5.48
CA LYS A 68 -0.39 12.13 -6.71
C LYS A 68 -1.73 11.59 -7.18
N LEU A 69 -1.91 10.26 -7.13
CA LEU A 69 -3.15 9.61 -7.51
C LEU A 69 -4.31 10.01 -6.57
N ALA A 70 -4.09 9.97 -5.25
CA ALA A 70 -5.09 10.39 -4.27
C ALA A 70 -5.52 11.85 -4.48
N LYS A 71 -4.56 12.75 -4.74
CA LYS A 71 -4.85 14.15 -5.06
C LYS A 71 -5.67 14.29 -6.35
N ALA A 72 -5.35 13.53 -7.39
CA ALA A 72 -6.11 13.52 -8.64
C ALA A 72 -7.54 12.96 -8.47
N SER A 73 -7.72 12.01 -7.55
CA SER A 73 -9.02 11.45 -7.17
C SER A 73 -9.81 12.31 -6.18
N GLY A 74 -9.31 13.49 -5.79
CA GLY A 74 -9.99 14.38 -4.83
C GLY A 74 -9.97 13.90 -3.38
N ILE A 75 -9.15 12.91 -3.05
CA ILE A 75 -9.03 12.36 -1.69
C ILE A 75 -8.18 13.33 -0.86
N THR A 76 -8.75 13.86 0.21
CA THR A 76 -8.07 14.78 1.12
C THR A 76 -7.34 14.04 2.25
N ILE A 77 -6.46 14.76 2.95
CA ILE A 77 -5.79 14.24 4.15
C ILE A 77 -6.81 13.85 5.23
N ASP A 78 -7.87 14.64 5.40
CA ASP A 78 -8.94 14.34 6.37
C ASP A 78 -9.63 13.01 6.05
N ARG A 79 -9.88 12.76 4.76
CA ARG A 79 -10.46 11.51 4.27
C ARG A 79 -9.54 10.31 4.48
N ILE A 80 -8.24 10.48 4.24
CA ILE A 80 -7.21 9.46 4.55
C ILE A 80 -7.21 9.12 6.04
N ASN A 81 -7.25 10.13 6.90
CA ASN A 81 -7.27 9.94 8.34
C ASN A 81 -8.54 9.22 8.78
N GLN A 82 -9.71 9.62 8.28
CA GLN A 82 -10.99 8.97 8.56
C GLN A 82 -10.95 7.47 8.22
N ILE A 83 -10.56 7.13 6.98
CA ILE A 83 -10.47 5.74 6.53
C ILE A 83 -9.43 4.97 7.36
N LYS A 84 -8.34 5.61 7.79
CA LYS A 84 -7.36 4.99 8.70
C LYS A 84 -8.01 4.58 10.03
N TYR A 85 -8.82 5.45 10.62
CA TYR A 85 -9.50 5.16 11.90
C TYR A 85 -10.56 4.07 11.73
N GLU A 86 -11.41 4.16 10.70
CA GLU A 86 -12.46 3.18 10.41
C GLU A 86 -11.89 1.76 10.22
N ASN A 87 -10.74 1.62 9.55
CA ASN A 87 -10.08 0.33 9.38
C ASN A 87 -9.39 -0.19 10.65
N TYR A 88 -9.02 0.69 11.58
CA TYR A 88 -8.37 0.29 12.84
C TYR A 88 -9.35 -0.40 13.79
N ASP A 89 -10.61 0.02 13.77
CA ASP A 89 -11.68 -0.60 14.57
C ASP A 89 -12.10 -1.98 14.02
N GLU A 90 -11.97 -2.20 12.71
CA GLU A 90 -12.26 -3.50 12.07
C GLU A 90 -11.21 -4.59 12.38
N GLU A 91 -9.93 -4.23 12.61
CA GLU A 91 -8.87 -5.21 12.92
C GLU A 91 -8.81 -5.61 14.42
N ILE A 92 -9.50 -4.88 15.30
CA ILE A 92 -9.56 -5.14 16.76
C ILE A 92 -10.85 -5.87 17.17
N SER A 93 -11.89 -5.89 16.33
CA SER A 93 -13.16 -6.59 16.56
C SER A 93 -13.15 -8.05 16.08
#